data_AF-A0A7C6W4V7-F1
#
_entry.id   AF-A0A7C6W4V7-F1
#
_cell.length_a   1.000
_cell.length_b   1.000
_cell.length_c   1.000
_cell.angle_alpha   90.00
_cell.angle_beta   90.00
_cell.angle_gamma   90.00
#
_symmetry.space_group_name_H-M   'P 1'
#
loop_
_entity.id
_entity.type
_entity.pdbx_description
1 polymer ?
#
loop_
_entity_poly.entity_id
_entity_poly.type
_entity_poly.pdbx_seq_one_letter_code
_entity_poly.pdbx_strand_id
1 'polypeptide(L)'
;MFYFKLFNRINSNKSFLVVPSTIKRNIIEIKSKYELEEKVLYKFKVVSTEELAEMLSFNVDQEIYLNNLENNNTFVSITKELIKFSRYNLLNTNKELSNFIKDNEKFVNINNNLLKNINDYSFFILGPTYLINPFIDFYQLKIEEINPFDGLTV
;
A
#
# COMPACT_ATOMS: atom_id res chain seq x y z
N MET A 1 -7.37 24.20 -4.21
CA MET A 1 -6.90 24.71 -2.90
C MET A 1 -6.75 23.61 -1.85
N PHE A 2 -7.69 22.65 -1.75
CA PHE A 2 -7.58 21.51 -0.82
C PHE A 2 -6.26 20.73 -0.94
N TYR A 3 -5.96 20.15 -2.11
CA TYR A 3 -4.76 19.33 -2.31
C TYR A 3 -3.47 20.09 -2.03
N PHE A 4 -3.40 21.37 -2.39
CA PHE A 4 -2.25 22.21 -2.08
C PHE A 4 -1.99 22.33 -0.57
N LYS A 5 -3.05 22.60 0.22
CA LYS A 5 -2.94 22.66 1.69
C LYS A 5 -2.54 21.31 2.26
N LEU A 6 -3.14 20.23 1.77
CA LEU A 6 -2.81 18.86 2.18
C LEU A 6 -1.33 18.55 1.93
N PHE A 7 -0.82 18.81 0.72
CA PHE A 7 0.56 18.50 0.34
C PHE A 7 1.57 19.27 1.17
N ASN A 8 1.32 20.55 1.44
CA ASN A 8 2.16 21.34 2.35
C ASN A 8 2.16 20.79 3.77
N ARG A 9 0.99 20.40 4.29
CA ARG A 9 0.85 19.85 5.64
C ARG A 9 1.61 18.53 5.83
N ILE A 10 1.63 17.68 4.81
CA ILE A 10 2.20 16.32 4.90
C ILE A 10 3.64 16.22 4.38
N ASN A 11 4.28 17.34 4.02
CA ASN A 11 5.56 17.39 3.29
C ASN A 11 6.79 16.90 4.10
N SER A 12 6.89 15.59 4.32
CA SER A 12 8.02 14.94 4.99
C SER A 12 8.43 13.68 4.24
N ASN A 13 9.72 13.32 4.31
CA ASN A 13 10.25 12.08 3.72
C ASN A 13 9.78 10.82 4.46
N LYS A 14 9.19 10.98 5.65
CA LYS A 14 8.56 9.93 6.45
C LYS A 14 7.04 9.90 6.28
N SER A 15 6.49 10.61 5.30
CA SER A 15 5.05 10.64 5.03
C SER A 15 4.67 9.87 3.76
N PHE A 16 3.58 9.11 3.86
CA PHE A 16 2.90 8.49 2.73
C PHE A 16 1.51 9.07 2.57
N LEU A 17 1.18 9.55 1.38
CA LEU A 17 -0.19 9.81 0.97
C LEU A 17 -0.74 8.53 0.30
N VAL A 18 -1.69 7.89 0.96
CA VAL A 18 -2.28 6.63 0.54
C VAL A 18 -3.63 6.90 -0.10
N VAL A 19 -3.81 6.43 -1.34
CA VAL A 19 -5.00 6.75 -2.15
C VAL A 19 -5.52 5.49 -2.86
N PRO A 20 -6.79 5.44 -3.28
CA PRO A 20 -7.28 4.40 -4.17
C PRO A 20 -6.47 4.34 -5.47
N SER A 21 -6.20 3.13 -5.97
CA SER A 21 -5.47 2.92 -7.23
C SER A 21 -6.11 3.68 -8.40
N THR A 22 -7.43 3.83 -8.39
CA THR A 22 -8.21 4.55 -9.41
C THR A 22 -7.89 6.04 -9.50
N ILE A 23 -7.45 6.68 -8.42
CA ILE A 23 -7.15 8.12 -8.40
C ILE A 23 -5.65 8.43 -8.29
N LYS A 24 -4.80 7.43 -8.05
CA LYS A 24 -3.36 7.62 -7.82
C LYS A 24 -2.69 8.46 -8.90
N ARG A 25 -2.95 8.16 -10.17
CA ARG A 25 -2.38 8.90 -11.30
C ARG A 25 -2.76 10.38 -11.25
N ASN A 26 -4.05 10.68 -11.05
CA ASN A 26 -4.54 12.05 -10.97
C ASN A 26 -3.89 12.81 -9.79
N ILE A 27 -3.73 12.15 -8.64
CA ILE A 27 -3.07 12.77 -7.47
C ILE A 27 -1.60 13.08 -7.76
N ILE A 28 -0.89 12.20 -8.47
CA ILE A 28 0.48 12.45 -8.91
C ILE A 28 0.54 13.63 -9.89
N GLU A 29 -0.36 13.69 -10.87
CA GLU A 29 -0.42 14.81 -11.82
C GLU A 29 -0.69 16.14 -11.10
N ILE A 30 -1.59 16.16 -10.12
CA ILE A 30 -1.86 17.34 -9.27
C ILE A 30 -0.62 17.71 -8.44
N LYS A 31 0.08 16.73 -7.86
CA LYS A 31 1.34 16.94 -7.11
C LYS A 31 2.38 17.60 -8.01
N SER A 32 2.66 17.01 -9.17
CA SER A 32 3.65 17.52 -10.12
C SER A 32 3.33 18.94 -10.59
N LYS A 33 2.04 19.24 -10.82
CA LYS A 33 1.61 20.59 -11.19
C LYS A 33 1.96 21.61 -10.11
N TYR A 34 1.65 21.31 -8.85
CA TYR A 34 1.98 22.22 -7.74
C TYR A 34 3.49 22.33 -7.50
N GLU A 35 4.25 21.26 -7.70
CA GLU A 35 5.71 21.31 -7.62
C GLU A 35 6.33 22.25 -8.66
N LEU A 36 5.78 22.26 -9.88
CA LEU A 36 6.20 23.17 -10.96
C LEU A 36 5.79 24.62 -10.70
N GLU A 37 4.55 24.84 -10.24
CA GLU A 37 4.03 26.18 -9.94
C GLU A 37 4.81 26.86 -8.80
N GLU A 38 5.09 26.14 -7.72
CA GLU A 38 5.78 26.68 -6.54
C GLU A 38 7.31 26.53 -6.59
N LYS A 39 7.85 25.79 -7.57
CA LYS A 39 9.28 25.45 -7.66
C LYS A 39 9.80 24.72 -6.39
N VAL A 40 8.99 23.83 -5.84
CA VAL A 40 9.29 23.03 -4.64
C VAL A 40 9.11 21.55 -4.96
N LEU A 41 9.92 20.68 -4.35
CA LEU A 41 9.70 19.23 -4.40
C LEU A 41 9.08 18.74 -3.09
N TYR A 42 7.90 18.13 -3.17
CA TYR A 42 7.25 17.53 -2.02
C TYR A 42 7.88 16.16 -1.73
N LYS A 43 8.37 16.00 -0.50
CA LYS A 43 9.14 14.85 -0.02
C LYS A 43 8.29 13.61 0.27
N PHE A 44 6.99 13.77 0.48
CA PHE A 44 6.10 12.65 0.76
C PHE A 44 5.91 11.79 -0.49
N LYS A 45 5.66 10.49 -0.27
CA LYS A 45 5.41 9.51 -1.34
C LYS A 45 3.91 9.34 -1.55
N VAL A 46 3.48 9.19 -2.80
CA VAL A 46 2.09 8.81 -3.13
C VAL A 46 2.08 7.32 -3.44
N VAL A 47 1.28 6.56 -2.70
CA VAL A 47 1.12 5.11 -2.87
C VAL A 47 -0.35 4.74 -2.97
N SER A 48 -0.67 3.67 -3.68
CA SER A 48 -2.01 3.12 -3.65
C SER A 48 -2.24 2.30 -2.39
N THR A 49 -3.52 2.07 -2.04
CA THR A 49 -3.89 1.10 -0.99
C THR A 49 -3.28 -0.30 -1.22
N GLU A 50 -3.23 -0.76 -2.47
CA GLU A 50 -2.66 -2.06 -2.85
C GLU A 50 -1.13 -2.08 -2.71
N GLU A 51 -0.44 -1.04 -3.15
CA GLU A 51 1.01 -0.90 -2.99
C GLU A 51 1.40 -0.80 -1.51
N LEU A 52 0.57 -0.15 -0.69
CA LEU A 52 0.80 -0.12 0.74
C LEU A 52 0.67 -1.51 1.34
N ALA A 53 -0.38 -2.27 0.99
CA ALA A 53 -0.54 -3.66 1.45
C ALA A 53 0.68 -4.51 1.05
N GLU A 54 1.15 -4.38 -0.20
CA GLU A 54 2.38 -5.00 -0.70
C GLU A 54 3.63 -4.64 0.12
N MET A 55 3.79 -3.36 0.44
CA MET A 55 4.92 -2.87 1.24
C MET A 55 4.87 -3.37 2.69
N LEU A 56 3.67 -3.57 3.23
CA LEU A 56 3.43 -4.02 4.61
C LEU A 56 3.37 -5.55 4.77
N SER A 57 3.23 -6.30 3.67
CA SER A 57 3.35 -7.76 3.65
C SER A 57 4.54 -8.20 2.81
N PHE A 58 4.35 -8.31 1.51
CA PHE A 58 5.32 -8.82 0.56
C PHE A 58 4.92 -8.54 -0.88
N ASN A 59 5.94 -8.49 -1.73
CA ASN A 59 5.84 -8.56 -3.18
C ASN A 59 6.22 -9.96 -3.68
N VAL A 60 5.87 -10.24 -4.93
CA VAL A 60 6.14 -11.54 -5.56
C VAL A 60 6.82 -11.35 -6.91
N ASP A 61 7.78 -12.21 -7.20
CA ASP A 61 8.37 -12.30 -8.53
C ASP A 61 7.40 -12.99 -9.50
N GLN A 62 7.37 -12.55 -10.75
CA GLN A 62 6.43 -13.07 -11.75
C GLN A 62 6.62 -14.57 -12.03
N GLU A 63 7.79 -15.12 -11.75
CA GLU A 63 8.08 -16.55 -11.88
C GLU A 63 7.19 -17.42 -10.98
N ILE A 64 6.62 -16.88 -9.91
CA ILE A 64 5.67 -17.60 -9.04
C ILE A 64 4.48 -18.14 -9.85
N TYR A 65 4.03 -17.43 -10.89
CA TYR A 65 2.88 -17.83 -11.70
C TYR A 65 3.21 -19.05 -12.56
N LEU A 66 4.39 -19.07 -13.18
CA LEU A 66 4.87 -20.20 -13.97
C LEU A 66 5.14 -21.40 -13.06
N ASN A 67 5.81 -21.20 -11.93
CA ASN A 67 6.10 -22.26 -10.96
C ASN A 67 4.84 -22.96 -10.45
N ASN A 68 3.78 -22.21 -10.13
CA ASN A 68 2.52 -22.80 -9.66
C ASN A 68 1.70 -23.45 -10.77
N LEU A 69 1.81 -22.95 -12.01
CA LEU A 69 1.19 -23.59 -13.16
C LEU A 69 1.88 -24.93 -13.46
N GLU A 70 3.21 -24.99 -13.45
CA GLU A 70 3.96 -26.19 -13.80
C GLU A 70 3.94 -27.26 -12.71
N ASN A 71 4.15 -26.87 -11.44
CA ASN A 71 4.30 -27.84 -10.35
C ASN A 71 2.96 -28.24 -9.71
N ASN A 72 1.99 -27.34 -9.70
CA ASN A 72 0.72 -27.51 -8.98
C ASN A 72 -0.51 -27.46 -9.90
N ASN A 73 -0.31 -27.30 -11.23
CA ASN A 73 -1.38 -27.12 -12.21
C ASN A 73 -2.39 -26.02 -11.82
N THR A 74 -1.92 -24.99 -11.09
CA THR A 74 -2.77 -23.91 -10.58
C THR A 74 -2.84 -22.78 -11.61
N PHE A 75 -4.06 -22.42 -12.02
CA PHE A 75 -4.27 -21.35 -12.98
C PHE A 75 -3.76 -20.00 -12.46
N VAL A 76 -3.23 -19.18 -13.36
CA VAL A 76 -2.69 -17.83 -13.05
C VAL A 76 -3.69 -16.96 -12.28
N SER A 77 -4.98 -17.03 -12.61
CA SER A 77 -6.03 -16.27 -11.90
C SER A 77 -6.13 -16.69 -10.43
N ILE A 78 -6.10 -17.99 -10.14
CA ILE A 78 -6.16 -18.54 -8.78
C ILE A 78 -4.89 -18.14 -8.03
N THR A 79 -3.71 -18.26 -8.65
CA THR A 79 -2.44 -17.85 -8.04
C THR A 79 -2.47 -16.37 -7.66
N LYS A 80 -3.01 -15.49 -8.51
CA LYS A 80 -3.20 -14.06 -8.19
C LYS A 80 -4.10 -13.85 -6.97
N GLU A 81 -5.19 -14.60 -6.85
CA GLU A 81 -6.07 -14.51 -5.69
C GLU A 81 -5.40 -15.02 -4.42
N LEU A 82 -4.71 -16.16 -4.48
CA LEU A 82 -3.95 -16.70 -3.35
C LEU A 82 -2.90 -15.71 -2.86
N ILE A 83 -2.14 -15.08 -3.77
CA ILE A 83 -1.19 -14.01 -3.43
C ILE A 83 -1.93 -12.86 -2.75
N LYS A 84 -2.99 -12.35 -3.38
CA LYS A 84 -3.77 -11.21 -2.87
C LYS A 84 -4.27 -11.47 -1.45
N PHE A 85 -4.90 -12.61 -1.19
CA PHE A 85 -5.43 -12.94 0.14
C PHE A 85 -4.33 -13.22 1.15
N SER A 86 -3.23 -13.84 0.74
CA SER A 86 -2.10 -14.15 1.61
C SER A 86 -1.45 -12.89 2.20
N ARG A 87 -1.49 -11.75 1.49
CA ARG A 87 -1.02 -10.46 2.02
C ARG A 87 -1.73 -10.02 3.29
N TYR A 88 -2.98 -10.46 3.49
CA TYR A 88 -3.81 -10.12 4.65
C TYR A 88 -3.75 -11.17 5.76
N ASN A 89 -3.08 -12.30 5.54
CA ASN A 89 -2.96 -13.40 6.50
C ASN A 89 -1.86 -13.15 7.54
N LEU A 90 -1.78 -11.94 8.09
CA LEU A 90 -0.69 -11.47 8.95
C LEU A 90 -0.49 -12.32 10.22
N LEU A 91 -1.59 -12.83 10.78
CA LEU A 91 -1.58 -13.69 11.97
C LEU A 91 -1.45 -15.18 11.64
N ASN A 92 -1.24 -15.54 10.36
CA ASN A 92 -1.16 -16.92 9.88
C ASN A 92 -2.35 -17.80 10.30
N THR A 93 -3.54 -17.21 10.43
CA THR A 93 -4.76 -17.91 10.87
C THR A 93 -5.29 -18.85 9.80
N ASN A 94 -5.10 -18.51 8.52
CA ASN A 94 -5.42 -19.41 7.41
C ASN A 94 -4.18 -20.23 7.03
N LYS A 95 -4.21 -21.52 7.35
CA LYS A 95 -3.10 -22.45 7.10
C LYS A 95 -2.81 -22.67 5.61
N GLU A 96 -3.84 -22.67 4.75
CA GLU A 96 -3.64 -22.87 3.31
C GLU A 96 -2.87 -21.70 2.68
N LEU A 97 -3.23 -20.47 3.04
CA LEU A 97 -2.52 -19.27 2.60
C LEU A 97 -1.08 -19.24 3.15
N SER A 98 -0.88 -19.61 4.41
CA SER A 98 0.45 -19.72 5.02
C SER A 98 1.33 -20.74 4.30
N ASN A 99 0.78 -21.91 3.98
CA ASN A 99 1.50 -22.95 3.24
C ASN A 99 1.82 -22.50 1.83
N PHE A 100 0.87 -21.90 1.11
CA PHE A 100 1.10 -21.38 -0.24
C PHE A 100 2.28 -20.42 -0.29
N ILE A 101 2.38 -19.49 0.66
CA ILE A 101 3.51 -18.55 0.74
C ILE A 101 4.81 -19.26 1.09
N LYS A 102 4.78 -20.21 2.04
CA LYS A 102 5.96 -20.98 2.42
C LYS A 102 6.51 -21.80 1.25
N ASP A 103 5.64 -22.47 0.50
CA ASP A 103 6.02 -23.29 -0.65
C ASP A 103 6.59 -22.45 -1.80
N ASN A 104 6.31 -21.14 -1.80
CA ASN A 104 6.77 -20.17 -2.79
C ASN A 104 7.74 -19.13 -2.22
N GLU A 105 8.34 -19.37 -1.04
CA GLU A 105 9.10 -18.35 -0.30
C GLU A 105 10.24 -17.73 -1.12
N LYS A 106 10.84 -18.49 -2.02
CA LYS A 106 11.93 -18.05 -2.91
C LYS A 106 11.52 -16.92 -3.88
N PHE A 107 10.23 -16.75 -4.13
CA PHE A 107 9.68 -15.69 -4.98
C PHE A 107 9.07 -14.54 -4.17
N VAL A 108 9.10 -14.63 -2.84
CA VAL A 108 8.43 -13.70 -1.93
C VAL A 108 9.46 -12.69 -1.40
N ASN A 109 9.22 -11.43 -1.68
CA ASN A 109 10.10 -10.32 -1.34
C ASN A 109 9.47 -9.44 -0.27
N ILE A 110 10.02 -9.47 0.95
CA ILE A 110 9.53 -8.69 2.11
C ILE A 110 10.37 -7.42 2.26
N ASN A 111 9.71 -6.27 2.44
CA ASN A 111 10.39 -4.99 2.67
C ASN A 111 10.82 -4.84 4.14
N ASN A 112 11.81 -5.62 4.55
CA ASN A 112 12.31 -5.66 5.92
C ASN A 112 12.78 -4.29 6.44
N ASN A 113 13.30 -3.42 5.57
CA ASN A 113 13.76 -2.09 5.98
C ASN A 113 12.58 -1.18 6.37
N LEU A 114 11.50 -1.22 5.60
CA LEU A 114 10.28 -0.47 5.93
C LEU A 114 9.64 -1.00 7.21
N LEU A 115 9.47 -2.33 7.32
CA LEU A 115 8.83 -2.95 8.47
C LEU A 115 9.56 -2.66 9.79
N LYS A 116 10.90 -2.69 9.78
CA LYS A 116 11.72 -2.33 10.96
C LYS A 116 11.54 -0.89 11.42
N ASN A 117 11.24 0.01 10.49
CA ASN A 117 11.13 1.44 10.75
C ASN A 117 9.68 1.94 10.61
N ILE A 118 8.68 1.05 10.64
CA ILE A 118 7.32 1.41 10.26
C ILE A 118 6.72 2.51 11.14
N ASN A 119 7.11 2.51 12.43
CA ASN A 119 6.67 3.47 13.44
C ASN A 119 7.24 4.89 13.23
N ASP A 120 8.27 5.03 12.40
CA ASP A 120 8.81 6.34 12.02
C ASP A 120 7.95 7.03 10.96
N TYR A 121 7.15 6.27 10.21
CA TYR A 121 6.34 6.78 9.12
C TYR A 121 4.96 7.22 9.58
N SER A 122 4.36 8.12 8.81
CA SER A 122 2.96 8.54 8.96
C SER A 122 2.22 8.34 7.65
N PHE A 123 1.00 7.81 7.73
CA PHE A 123 0.20 7.44 6.57
C PHE A 123 -1.08 8.28 6.56
N PHE A 124 -1.22 9.11 5.54
CA PHE A 124 -2.38 9.97 5.33
C PHE A 124 -3.28 9.30 4.31
N ILE A 125 -4.45 8.82 4.71
CA ILE A 125 -5.32 8.00 3.85
C ILE A 125 -6.43 8.87 3.27
N LEU A 126 -6.44 9.04 1.96
CA LEU A 126 -7.51 9.71 1.22
C LEU A 126 -8.39 8.65 0.56
N GLY A 127 -9.41 8.17 1.27
CA GLY A 127 -10.33 7.13 0.78
C GLY A 127 -10.66 6.08 1.84
N PRO A 128 -11.23 4.93 1.44
CA PRO A 128 -11.63 3.90 2.39
C PRO A 128 -10.44 3.24 3.09
N THR A 129 -10.56 3.05 4.40
CA THR A 129 -9.53 2.42 5.25
C THR A 129 -9.68 0.91 5.42
N TYR A 130 -10.84 0.33 5.11
CA TYR A 130 -11.12 -1.10 5.34
C TYR A 130 -10.11 -2.06 4.68
N LEU A 131 -9.48 -1.66 3.56
CA LEU A 131 -8.43 -2.44 2.88
C LEU A 131 -7.07 -2.39 3.60
N ILE A 132 -6.89 -1.51 4.58
CA ILE A 132 -5.62 -1.29 5.28
C ILE A 132 -5.78 -1.61 6.77
N ASN A 133 -7.01 -1.58 7.32
CA ASN A 133 -7.31 -1.88 8.72
C ASN A 133 -6.56 -3.10 9.31
N PRO A 134 -6.50 -4.26 8.63
CA PRO A 134 -5.74 -5.40 9.18
C PRO A 134 -4.27 -5.09 9.45
N PHE A 135 -3.65 -4.26 8.62
CA PHE A 135 -2.27 -3.82 8.80
C PHE A 135 -2.14 -2.71 9.85
N ILE A 136 -3.14 -1.82 9.93
CA ILE A 136 -3.19 -0.77 10.96
C ILE A 136 -3.16 -1.41 12.34
N ASP A 137 -4.02 -2.41 12.56
CA ASP A 137 -4.14 -3.10 13.84
C ASP A 137 -2.89 -3.92 14.15
N PHE A 138 -2.34 -4.63 13.15
CA PHE A 138 -1.18 -5.49 13.34
C PHE A 138 0.11 -4.72 13.61
N TYR A 139 0.38 -3.64 12.87
CA TYR A 139 1.61 -2.85 12.99
C TYR A 139 1.48 -1.60 13.86
N GLN A 140 0.27 -1.28 14.36
CA GLN A 140 -0.03 -0.05 15.10
C GLN A 140 0.39 1.21 14.32
N LEU A 141 -0.02 1.26 13.04
CA LEU A 141 0.40 2.33 12.12
C LEU A 141 -0.08 3.72 12.59
N LYS A 142 0.75 4.75 12.38
CA LYS A 142 0.36 6.15 12.57
C LYS A 142 -0.46 6.62 11.37
N ILE A 143 -1.77 6.56 11.49
CA ILE A 143 -2.73 6.89 10.43
C ILE A 143 -3.42 8.23 10.70
N GLU A 144 -3.63 9.01 9.63
CA GLU A 144 -4.60 10.11 9.62
C GLU A 144 -5.54 9.91 8.41
N GLU A 145 -6.85 9.82 8.67
CA GLU A 145 -7.85 9.82 7.60
C GLU A 145 -8.06 11.24 7.08
N ILE A 146 -8.01 11.38 5.75
CA ILE A 146 -8.18 12.64 5.04
C ILE A 146 -9.56 12.63 4.40
N ASN A 147 -10.47 13.43 4.94
CA ASN A 147 -11.75 13.67 4.30
C ASN A 147 -11.67 14.92 3.40
N PRO A 148 -11.78 14.79 2.06
CA PRO A 148 -11.80 15.93 1.16
C PRO A 148 -13.06 16.79 1.29
N PHE A 149 -14.07 16.32 2.04
CA PHE A 149 -15.34 17.01 2.29
C PHE A 149 -15.45 17.61 3.70
N ASP A 150 -14.47 17.41 4.58
CA ASP A 150 -14.48 18.07 5.90
C ASP A 150 -14.33 19.58 5.72
N GLY A 151 -15.42 20.31 5.95
CA GLY A 151 -15.56 21.75 5.70
C GLY A 151 -16.60 22.15 4.65
N LEU A 152 -17.28 21.17 4.02
CA LEU A 152 -18.49 21.39 3.22
C LEU A 152 -19.74 21.11 4.08
N THR A 153 -19.91 21.86 5.17
CA THR A 153 -21.22 21.95 5.82
C THR A 153 -22.12 22.82 4.93
N VAL A 154 -23.19 22.22 4.42
CA VAL A 154 -24.34 22.94 3.82
C VAL A 154 -25.00 23.80 4.87
#